data_AF-A0A291TIW8-F1
#
_entry.id   AF-A0A291TIW8-F1
#
_cell.length_a   1.000
_cell.length_b   1.000
_cell.length_c   1.000
_cell.angle_alpha   90.00
_cell.angle_beta   90.00
_cell.angle_gamma   90.00
#
_symmetry.space_group_name_H-M   'P 1'
#
loop_
_entity.id
_entity.type
_entity.pdbx_description
1 polymer ?
#
loop_
_entity_poly.entity_id
_entity_poly.type
_entity_poly.pdbx_seq_one_letter_code
_entity_poly.pdbx_strand_id
1 'polypeptide(L)'
;MFFISSLDDDDTDFVTKLQSSRFISEYDVKQLYVIDNKKVTFILKTIDFIESTYQDWEWYFYHPLTGLNLNDNTIVLHSNKLQVEYLTSPIIPFLLKKKVGEHDTYKFIVSTINGFSEDNFSKLITYCRDNTLDHVSDFEVLTPDYFSDDHDAIKRKVLSSFETSIKISIKNYLPTFRSLADE
;
A
#
# COMPACT_ATOMS: atom_id res chain seq x y z
N MET A 1 -9.69 19.88 -3.97
CA MET A 1 -9.23 20.17 -5.35
C MET A 1 -8.17 19.15 -5.71
N PHE A 2 -8.23 18.58 -6.92
CA PHE A 2 -7.27 17.61 -7.44
C PHE A 2 -6.47 18.27 -8.56
N PHE A 3 -5.14 18.16 -8.49
CA PHE A 3 -4.24 18.60 -9.56
C PHE A 3 -3.40 17.41 -9.98
N ILE A 4 -3.55 17.02 -11.25
CA ILE A 4 -2.72 15.99 -11.90
C ILE A 4 -1.92 16.73 -12.97
N SER A 5 -0.60 16.73 -12.84
CA SER A 5 0.28 17.35 -13.81
C SER A 5 0.41 16.48 -15.06
N SER A 6 0.26 17.08 -16.24
CA SER A 6 0.62 16.44 -17.51
C SER A 6 2.07 16.70 -17.92
N LEU A 7 2.88 17.29 -17.03
CA LEU A 7 4.31 17.53 -17.26
C LEU A 7 5.09 16.30 -16.77
N ASP A 8 5.85 15.68 -17.68
CA ASP A 8 6.73 14.50 -17.44
C ASP A 8 8.04 14.84 -16.71
N ASP A 9 8.20 16.08 -16.23
CA ASP A 9 9.40 16.49 -15.50
C ASP A 9 9.25 16.15 -14.01
N ASP A 10 9.84 15.01 -13.63
CA ASP A 10 9.87 14.44 -12.28
C ASP A 10 10.40 15.43 -11.22
N ASP A 11 11.14 16.48 -11.61
CA ASP A 11 11.71 17.49 -10.71
C ASP A 11 10.80 18.72 -10.49
N THR A 12 9.57 18.72 -11.02
CA THR A 12 8.68 19.88 -10.87
C THR A 12 8.12 19.99 -9.43
N ASP A 13 8.63 20.94 -8.65
CA ASP A 13 8.11 21.28 -7.32
C ASP A 13 6.78 22.06 -7.41
N PHE A 14 5.67 21.32 -7.48
CA PHE A 14 4.31 21.87 -7.47
C PHE A 14 3.90 22.47 -6.12
N VAL A 15 4.48 21.99 -5.02
CA VAL A 15 4.12 22.47 -3.68
C VAL A 15 4.56 23.92 -3.53
N THR A 16 5.79 24.23 -3.90
CA THR A 16 6.34 25.61 -3.86
C THR A 16 5.60 26.55 -4.82
N LYS A 17 5.22 26.06 -6.02
CA LYS A 17 4.40 26.83 -6.98
C LYS A 17 3.00 27.13 -6.44
N LEU A 18 2.36 26.17 -5.77
CA LEU A 18 1.03 26.36 -5.18
C LEU A 18 1.07 27.33 -4.00
N GLN A 19 2.09 27.23 -3.15
CA GLN A 19 2.30 28.12 -2.00
C GLN A 19 2.47 29.60 -2.39
N SER A 20 3.14 29.86 -3.52
CA SER A 20 3.34 31.22 -4.04
C SER A 20 2.16 31.72 -4.89
N SER A 21 1.15 30.90 -5.15
CA SER A 21 0.02 31.28 -5.99
C SER A 21 -1.03 32.08 -5.21
N ARG A 22 -1.58 33.12 -5.85
CA ARG A 22 -2.69 33.91 -5.29
C ARG A 22 -3.96 33.09 -5.04
N PHE A 23 -4.04 31.89 -5.63
CA PHE A 23 -5.14 30.96 -5.48
C PHE A 23 -5.39 30.55 -4.03
N ILE A 24 -4.35 30.32 -3.23
CA ILE A 24 -4.51 29.97 -1.81
C ILE A 24 -5.02 31.17 -0.99
N SER A 25 -4.67 32.40 -1.38
CA SER A 25 -5.10 33.61 -0.66
C SER A 25 -6.52 34.08 -0.98
N GLU A 26 -7.08 33.68 -2.13
CA GLU A 26 -8.38 34.18 -2.61
C GLU A 26 -9.56 33.23 -2.29
N TYR A 27 -9.29 31.97 -1.91
CA TYR A 27 -10.31 30.95 -1.64
C TYR A 27 -10.15 30.31 -0.27
N ASP A 28 -11.26 30.06 0.44
CA ASP A 28 -11.29 29.31 1.70
C ASP A 28 -11.16 27.79 1.44
N VAL A 29 -9.93 27.35 1.18
CA VAL A 29 -9.62 25.95 0.88
C VAL A 29 -9.38 25.19 2.18
N LYS A 30 -10.38 24.43 2.64
CA LYS A 30 -10.27 23.58 3.84
C LYS A 30 -9.22 22.48 3.70
N GLN A 31 -9.10 21.90 2.51
CA GLN A 31 -8.15 20.82 2.24
C GLN A 31 -7.76 20.77 0.75
N LEU A 32 -6.46 20.67 0.50
CA LEU A 32 -5.86 20.54 -0.83
C LEU A 32 -5.00 19.28 -0.86
N TYR A 33 -5.28 18.39 -1.81
CA TYR A 33 -4.48 17.20 -2.07
C TYR A 33 -3.64 17.44 -3.30
N VAL A 34 -2.32 17.38 -3.14
CA VAL A 34 -1.35 17.46 -4.24
C VAL A 34 -0.83 16.04 -4.49
N ILE A 35 -0.99 15.57 -5.73
CA ILE A 35 -0.62 14.22 -6.14
C ILE A 35 0.27 14.37 -7.36
N ASP A 36 1.48 13.84 -7.29
CA ASP A 36 2.42 13.80 -8.41
C ASP A 36 2.27 12.51 -9.23
N ASN A 37 2.97 12.46 -10.36
CA ASN A 37 2.94 11.31 -11.26
C ASN A 37 3.53 10.07 -10.59
N LYS A 38 4.54 10.24 -9.74
CA LYS A 38 5.15 9.15 -8.97
C LYS A 38 4.12 8.45 -8.09
N LYS A 39 3.25 9.22 -7.42
CA LYS A 39 2.21 8.71 -6.54
C LYS A 39 1.08 8.03 -7.31
N VAL A 40 0.62 8.61 -8.42
CA VAL A 40 -0.38 7.96 -9.30
C VAL A 40 0.19 6.65 -9.86
N THR A 41 1.44 6.66 -10.32
CA THR A 41 2.13 5.49 -10.86
C THR A 41 2.24 4.39 -9.82
N PHE A 42 2.60 4.72 -8.58
CA PHE A 42 2.64 3.76 -7.48
C PHE A 42 1.29 3.06 -7.26
N ILE A 43 0.18 3.82 -7.25
CA ILE A 43 -1.17 3.27 -7.06
C ILE A 43 -1.49 2.30 -8.20
N LEU A 44 -1.33 2.75 -9.45
CA LEU A 44 -1.67 1.97 -10.63
C LEU A 44 -0.82 0.69 -10.73
N LYS A 45 0.51 0.81 -10.57
CA LYS A 45 1.41 -0.35 -10.61
C LYS A 45 1.12 -1.38 -9.53
N THR A 46 0.73 -0.94 -8.34
CA THR A 46 0.33 -1.86 -7.26
C THR A 46 -0.95 -2.61 -7.63
N ILE A 47 -1.95 -1.92 -8.18
CA ILE A 47 -3.22 -2.55 -8.61
C ILE A 47 -2.95 -3.55 -9.73
N ASP A 48 -2.20 -3.14 -10.77
CA ASP A 48 -1.81 -3.99 -11.89
C ASP A 48 -1.10 -5.28 -11.40
N PHE A 49 -0.20 -5.14 -10.42
CA PHE A 49 0.49 -6.27 -9.82
C PHE A 49 -0.47 -7.21 -9.09
N ILE A 50 -1.39 -6.68 -8.28
CA ILE A 50 -2.37 -7.49 -7.54
C ILE A 50 -3.27 -8.25 -8.51
N GLU A 51 -3.81 -7.57 -9.52
CA GLU A 51 -4.73 -8.16 -10.50
C GLU A 51 -4.06 -9.23 -11.36
N SER A 52 -2.80 -9.01 -11.77
CA SER A 52 -2.04 -10.00 -12.54
C SER A 52 -1.59 -11.21 -11.73
N THR A 53 -1.19 -11.00 -10.46
CA THR A 53 -0.66 -12.05 -9.58
C THR A 53 -1.74 -12.88 -8.91
N TYR A 54 -2.88 -12.27 -8.57
CA TYR A 54 -3.94 -12.86 -7.75
C TYR A 54 -5.27 -12.95 -8.51
N GLN A 55 -5.24 -13.50 -9.73
CA GLN A 55 -6.37 -13.55 -10.66
C GLN A 55 -7.61 -14.29 -10.10
N ASP A 56 -7.41 -15.18 -9.14
CA ASP A 56 -8.44 -15.99 -8.49
C ASP A 56 -8.86 -15.46 -7.10
N TRP A 57 -8.44 -14.24 -6.74
CA TRP A 57 -8.84 -13.55 -5.52
C TRP A 57 -9.66 -12.31 -5.85
N GLU A 58 -10.64 -12.01 -5.01
CA GLU A 58 -11.26 -10.70 -4.96
C GLU A 58 -10.37 -9.78 -4.12
N TRP A 59 -10.12 -8.56 -4.57
CA TRP A 59 -9.30 -7.60 -3.84
C TRP A 59 -10.10 -6.33 -3.49
N TYR A 60 -9.76 -5.74 -2.35
CA TYR A 60 -10.37 -4.52 -1.83
C TYR A 60 -9.32 -3.61 -1.21
N PHE A 61 -9.53 -2.30 -1.23
CA PHE A 61 -8.78 -1.38 -0.38
C PHE A 61 -9.20 -1.59 1.07
N TYR A 62 -8.24 -1.64 1.98
CA TYR A 62 -8.50 -1.75 3.40
C TYR A 62 -8.56 -0.37 4.07
N HIS A 63 -9.51 -0.23 4.98
CA HIS A 63 -9.84 1.00 5.68
C HIS A 63 -9.66 0.77 7.18
N PRO A 64 -8.57 1.24 7.80
CA PRO A 64 -8.32 1.02 9.21
C PRO A 64 -9.38 1.68 10.07
N LEU A 65 -9.69 1.05 11.20
CA LEU A 65 -10.54 1.64 12.22
C LEU A 65 -9.90 2.92 12.74
N THR A 66 -10.61 4.04 12.60
CA THR A 66 -10.24 5.30 13.24
C THR A 66 -11.02 5.46 14.54
N GLY A 67 -10.54 6.30 15.45
CA GLY A 67 -11.23 6.60 16.72
C GLY A 67 -12.67 7.10 16.55
N LEU A 68 -13.01 7.61 15.36
CA LEU A 68 -14.35 8.08 15.00
C LEU A 68 -15.34 6.93 14.72
N ASN A 69 -14.82 5.74 14.43
CA ASN A 69 -15.54 4.59 13.89
C ASN A 69 -15.45 3.36 14.83
N LEU A 70 -14.96 3.50 16.06
CA LEU A 70 -14.78 2.37 17.00
C LEU A 70 -16.08 1.74 17.51
N ASN A 71 -17.22 2.43 17.41
CA ASN A 71 -18.46 2.03 18.09
C ASN A 71 -19.47 1.29 17.19
N ASP A 72 -19.13 1.01 15.92
CA ASP A 72 -20.05 0.37 14.99
C ASP A 72 -19.50 -0.97 14.48
N ASN A 73 -20.03 -2.05 15.05
CA ASN A 73 -19.67 -3.43 14.69
C ASN A 73 -20.13 -3.82 13.27
N THR A 74 -20.81 -2.94 12.53
CA THR A 74 -21.24 -3.17 11.14
C THR A 74 -20.33 -2.51 10.10
N ILE A 75 -19.27 -1.82 10.53
CA ILE A 75 -18.38 -1.13 9.60
C ILE A 75 -17.66 -2.11 8.68
N VAL A 76 -17.85 -1.89 7.38
CA VAL A 76 -17.09 -2.57 6.35
C VAL A 76 -15.70 -1.91 6.26
N LEU A 77 -14.68 -2.61 6.76
CA LEU A 77 -13.28 -2.16 6.76
C LEU A 77 -12.58 -2.32 5.42
N HIS A 78 -13.34 -2.58 4.35
CA HIS A 78 -12.79 -2.71 3.02
C HIS A 78 -13.80 -2.30 1.96
N SER A 79 -13.34 -1.77 0.84
CA SER A 79 -14.20 -1.49 -0.30
C SER A 79 -13.40 -1.41 -1.59
N ASN A 80 -14.10 -1.40 -2.73
CA ASN A 80 -13.51 -1.14 -4.04
C ASN A 80 -13.19 0.35 -4.28
N LYS A 81 -13.32 1.21 -3.27
CA LYS A 81 -13.05 2.64 -3.36
C LYS A 81 -11.84 2.99 -2.51
N LEU A 82 -10.84 3.59 -3.14
CA LEU A 82 -9.67 4.13 -2.44
C LEU A 82 -10.10 5.36 -1.62
N GLN A 83 -9.74 5.38 -0.35
CA GLN A 83 -9.90 6.55 0.51
C GLN A 83 -8.96 7.69 0.07
N VAL A 84 -9.44 8.93 0.17
CA VAL A 84 -8.72 10.11 -0.33
C VAL A 84 -7.39 10.32 0.40
N GLU A 85 -7.32 9.92 1.67
CA GLU A 85 -6.14 9.97 2.53
C GLU A 85 -4.98 9.16 1.92
N TYR A 86 -5.26 8.03 1.28
CA TYR A 86 -4.25 7.20 0.65
C TYR A 86 -3.63 7.80 -0.61
N LEU A 87 -4.24 8.84 -1.19
CA LEU A 87 -3.67 9.58 -2.30
C LEU A 87 -2.39 10.32 -1.91
N THR A 88 -2.15 10.54 -0.62
CA THR A 88 -0.91 11.16 -0.11
C THR A 88 -0.12 10.26 0.82
N SER A 89 -0.70 9.15 1.30
CA SER A 89 -0.02 8.15 2.12
C SER A 89 1.16 7.49 1.39
N PRO A 90 2.30 7.18 2.04
CA PRO A 90 3.34 6.37 1.42
C PRO A 90 2.96 4.89 1.28
N ILE A 91 1.87 4.45 1.90
CA ILE A 91 1.40 3.05 1.90
C ILE A 91 -0.05 2.92 1.45
N ILE A 92 -0.41 1.77 0.90
CA ILE A 92 -1.80 1.40 0.60
C ILE A 92 -2.02 -0.05 1.04
N PRO A 93 -2.93 -0.29 1.99
CA PRO A 93 -3.30 -1.63 2.41
C PRO A 93 -4.47 -2.17 1.56
N PHE A 94 -4.44 -3.48 1.35
CA PHE A 94 -5.42 -4.24 0.61
C PHE A 94 -5.83 -5.47 1.38
N LEU A 95 -7.07 -5.87 1.21
CA LEU A 95 -7.60 -7.15 1.65
C LEU A 95 -7.95 -7.98 0.44
N LEU A 96 -7.33 -9.16 0.33
CA LEU A 96 -7.66 -10.16 -0.66
C LEU A 96 -8.54 -11.23 -0.01
N LYS A 97 -9.59 -11.64 -0.70
CA LYS A 97 -10.55 -12.66 -0.29
C LYS A 97 -10.63 -13.74 -1.36
N LYS A 98 -10.55 -15.00 -0.93
CA LYS A 98 -10.79 -16.15 -1.80
C LYS A 98 -11.59 -17.21 -1.06
N LYS A 99 -12.53 -17.83 -1.75
CA LYS A 99 -13.28 -18.97 -1.21
C LYS A 99 -12.51 -20.27 -1.49
N VAL A 100 -12.15 -21.00 -0.45
CA VAL A 100 -11.48 -22.30 -0.53
C VAL A 100 -12.41 -23.34 0.10
N GLY A 101 -13.12 -24.09 -0.75
CA GLY A 101 -14.19 -24.98 -0.31
C GLY A 101 -15.34 -24.18 0.30
N GLU A 102 -15.66 -24.45 1.57
CA GLU A 102 -16.71 -23.74 2.31
C GLU A 102 -16.18 -22.57 3.14
N HIS A 103 -14.86 -22.36 3.18
CA HIS A 103 -14.23 -21.34 4.02
C HIS A 103 -13.73 -20.14 3.22
N ASP A 104 -13.85 -18.96 3.79
CA ASP A 104 -13.21 -17.75 3.28
C ASP A 104 -11.77 -17.68 3.78
N THR A 105 -10.83 -17.48 2.86
CA THR A 105 -9.42 -17.20 3.14
C THR A 105 -9.14 -15.73 2.86
N TYR A 106 -8.46 -15.07 3.78
CA TYR A 106 -8.14 -13.66 3.71
C TYR A 106 -6.62 -13.45 3.73
N LYS A 107 -6.10 -12.72 2.75
CA LYS A 107 -4.70 -12.29 2.68
C LYS A 107 -4.66 -10.77 2.84
N PHE A 108 -3.77 -10.28 3.71
CA PHE A 108 -3.58 -8.84 3.89
C PHE A 108 -2.31 -8.40 3.18
N ILE A 109 -2.42 -7.40 2.31
CA ILE A 109 -1.30 -6.87 1.55
C ILE A 109 -1.08 -5.41 1.93
N VAL A 110 0.16 -5.01 2.17
CA VAL A 110 0.52 -3.59 2.29
C VAL A 110 1.57 -3.25 1.26
N SER A 111 1.21 -2.37 0.33
CA SER A 111 2.13 -1.82 -0.66
C SER A 111 2.70 -0.50 -0.17
N THR A 112 3.97 -0.25 -0.47
CA THR A 112 4.67 1.01 -0.12
C THR A 112 5.40 1.58 -1.31
N ILE A 113 5.41 2.92 -1.42
CA ILE A 113 6.22 3.63 -2.42
C ILE A 113 7.69 3.71 -2.01
N ASN A 114 7.98 3.46 -0.72
CA ASN A 114 9.33 3.53 -0.18
C ASN A 114 10.09 2.23 -0.47
N GLY A 115 11.39 2.37 -0.74
CA GLY A 115 12.27 1.23 -0.98
C GLY A 115 12.42 0.30 0.23
N PHE A 116 12.91 -0.90 -0.04
CA PHE A 116 13.16 -1.90 0.97
C PHE A 116 14.30 -1.47 1.92
N SER A 117 14.04 -1.57 3.22
CA SER A 117 15.04 -1.43 4.27
C SER A 117 14.56 -2.18 5.52
N GLU A 118 15.49 -2.45 6.45
CA GLU A 118 15.17 -3.09 7.73
C GLU A 118 14.06 -2.34 8.48
N ASP A 119 14.19 -1.02 8.58
CA ASP A 119 13.23 -0.14 9.27
C ASP A 119 11.87 -0.09 8.56
N ASN A 120 11.86 0.13 7.24
CA ASN A 120 10.60 0.18 6.48
C ASN A 120 9.85 -1.15 6.54
N PHE A 121 10.55 -2.28 6.36
CA PHE A 121 9.92 -3.59 6.41
C PHE A 121 9.36 -3.93 7.81
N SER A 122 10.11 -3.61 8.87
CA SER A 122 9.65 -3.77 10.25
C SER A 122 8.40 -2.95 10.56
N LYS A 123 8.35 -1.69 10.12
CA LYS A 123 7.18 -0.80 10.26
C LYS A 123 5.96 -1.36 9.54
N LEU A 124 6.13 -1.89 8.32
CA LEU A 124 5.04 -2.45 7.54
C LEU A 124 4.48 -3.74 8.17
N ILE A 125 5.34 -4.62 8.68
CA ILE A 125 4.89 -5.80 9.42
C ILE A 125 4.10 -5.40 10.68
N THR A 126 4.60 -4.42 11.42
CA THR A 126 3.90 -3.88 12.61
C THR A 126 2.55 -3.33 12.22
N TYR A 127 2.48 -2.54 11.14
CA TYR A 127 1.22 -2.02 10.61
C TYR A 127 0.25 -3.15 10.24
N CYS A 128 0.71 -4.22 9.58
CA CYS A 128 -0.15 -5.37 9.28
C CYS A 128 -0.74 -5.98 10.57
N ARG A 129 0.08 -6.18 11.60
CA ARG A 129 -0.38 -6.75 12.88
C ARG A 129 -1.41 -5.86 13.58
N ASP A 130 -1.17 -4.56 13.61
CA ASP A 130 -2.04 -3.62 14.32
C ASP A 130 -3.38 -3.41 13.62
N ASN A 131 -3.46 -3.69 12.31
CA ASN A 131 -4.63 -3.41 11.46
C ASN A 131 -5.30 -4.68 10.91
N THR A 132 -4.92 -5.87 11.37
CA THR A 132 -5.58 -7.11 10.94
C THR A 132 -6.25 -7.80 12.11
N LEU A 133 -7.42 -8.38 11.85
CA LEU A 133 -8.11 -9.25 12.80
C LEU A 133 -7.52 -10.67 12.72
N ASP A 134 -7.83 -11.52 13.69
CA ASP A 134 -7.35 -12.91 13.82
C ASP A 134 -7.68 -13.85 12.62
N HIS A 135 -8.39 -13.36 11.61
CA HIS A 135 -8.88 -14.14 10.47
C HIS A 135 -8.03 -14.04 9.19
N VAL A 136 -6.92 -13.31 9.21
CA VAL A 136 -5.99 -13.23 8.06
C VAL A 136 -5.02 -14.41 8.09
N SER A 137 -4.92 -15.13 6.96
CA SER A 137 -4.04 -16.30 6.83
C SER A 137 -2.56 -15.94 6.65
N ASP A 138 -2.30 -14.83 5.98
CA ASP A 138 -0.95 -14.40 5.65
C ASP A 138 -0.86 -12.90 5.33
N PHE A 139 0.32 -12.34 5.59
CA PHE A 139 0.67 -10.97 5.26
C PHE A 139 1.65 -10.95 4.08
N GLU A 140 1.45 -10.01 3.17
CA GLU A 140 2.42 -9.72 2.11
C GLU A 140 2.75 -8.24 2.06
N VAL A 141 4.04 -7.94 2.02
CA VAL A 141 4.54 -6.58 1.80
C VAL A 141 4.96 -6.43 0.35
N LEU A 142 4.54 -5.34 -0.30
CA LEU A 142 4.97 -5.01 -1.67
C LEU A 142 5.87 -3.77 -1.63
N THR A 143 7.09 -3.88 -2.17
CA THR A 143 8.05 -2.76 -2.30
C THR A 143 8.50 -2.62 -3.76
N PRO A 144 9.03 -1.46 -4.19
CA PRO A 144 9.43 -1.26 -5.59
C PRO A 144 10.74 -1.97 -5.98
N ASP A 145 11.52 -2.44 -5.01
CA ASP A 145 12.95 -2.73 -5.18
C ASP A 145 13.44 -3.93 -4.35
N TYR A 146 12.54 -4.74 -3.78
CA TYR A 146 12.96 -5.96 -3.10
C TYR A 146 13.46 -7.01 -4.11
N PHE A 147 14.59 -7.62 -3.80
CA PHE A 147 15.19 -8.75 -4.52
C PHE A 147 15.78 -9.71 -3.50
N SER A 148 15.49 -11.01 -3.62
CA SER A 148 15.94 -12.04 -2.68
C SER A 148 17.47 -12.07 -2.53
N ASP A 149 18.20 -12.05 -3.65
CA ASP A 149 19.66 -12.12 -3.67
C ASP A 149 20.32 -10.98 -2.90
N ASP A 150 19.74 -9.79 -2.96
CA ASP A 150 20.28 -8.58 -2.34
C ASP A 150 19.81 -8.40 -0.88
N HIS A 151 18.63 -8.94 -0.53
CA HIS A 151 17.90 -8.52 0.67
C HIS A 151 17.51 -9.65 1.64
N ASP A 152 17.73 -10.92 1.30
CA ASP A 152 17.27 -12.06 2.10
C ASP A 152 17.84 -12.06 3.53
N ALA A 153 19.10 -11.65 3.71
CA ALA A 153 19.71 -11.56 5.04
C ALA A 153 18.97 -10.55 5.95
N ILE A 154 18.62 -9.39 5.41
CA ILE A 154 17.87 -8.34 6.14
C ILE A 154 16.44 -8.82 6.39
N LYS A 155 15.78 -9.40 5.38
CA LYS A 155 14.44 -9.98 5.53
C LYS A 155 14.40 -11.00 6.67
N ARG A 156 15.34 -11.96 6.69
CA ARG A 156 15.40 -12.99 7.75
C ARG A 156 15.63 -12.40 9.12
N LYS A 157 16.53 -11.40 9.23
CA LYS A 157 16.76 -10.67 10.49
C LYS A 157 15.47 -10.04 11.01
N VAL A 158 14.76 -9.28 10.17
CA VAL A 158 13.49 -8.65 10.55
C VAL A 158 12.45 -9.70 10.93
N LEU A 159 12.24 -10.73 10.11
CA LEU A 159 11.25 -11.78 10.41
C LEU A 159 11.57 -12.51 11.72
N SER A 160 12.84 -12.71 12.06
CA SER A 160 13.23 -13.35 13.32
C SER A 160 12.91 -12.52 14.58
N SER A 161 12.79 -11.20 14.47
CA SER A 161 12.39 -10.34 15.58
C SER A 161 10.88 -10.30 15.81
N PHE A 162 10.11 -10.89 14.89
CA PHE A 162 8.66 -11.00 15.00
C PHE A 162 8.29 -12.44 15.37
N GLU A 163 7.67 -12.66 16.54
CA GLU A 163 7.07 -13.96 16.86
C GLU A 163 5.90 -14.21 15.91
N THR A 164 6.01 -15.13 14.94
CA THR A 164 5.00 -15.29 13.89
C THR A 164 4.35 -16.66 13.88
N SER A 165 3.05 -16.70 14.20
CA SER A 165 2.11 -17.77 13.81
C SER A 165 1.59 -17.60 12.37
N ILE A 166 1.65 -16.37 11.83
CA ILE A 166 1.16 -15.98 10.51
C ILE A 166 2.31 -15.94 9.52
N LYS A 167 2.09 -16.43 8.30
CA LYS A 167 3.08 -16.38 7.21
C LYS A 167 3.25 -14.94 6.73
N ILE A 168 4.50 -14.46 6.66
CA ILE A 168 4.84 -13.13 6.13
C ILE A 168 5.70 -13.28 4.88
N SER A 169 5.26 -12.72 3.75
CA SER A 169 6.02 -12.62 2.50
C SER A 169 6.32 -11.17 2.14
N ILE A 170 7.28 -11.00 1.23
CA ILE A 170 7.61 -9.72 0.60
C ILE A 170 7.86 -9.94 -0.88
N LYS A 171 7.39 -9.03 -1.73
CA LYS A 171 7.54 -9.09 -3.19
C LYS A 171 7.85 -7.72 -3.78
N ASN A 172 8.40 -7.74 -4.98
CA ASN A 172 8.53 -6.56 -5.82
C ASN A 172 7.29 -6.39 -6.71
N TYR A 173 6.61 -5.24 -6.64
CA TYR A 173 5.44 -4.98 -7.49
C TYR A 173 5.78 -4.35 -8.84
N LEU A 174 7.03 -3.93 -9.06
CA LEU A 174 7.48 -3.41 -10.34
C LEU A 174 7.97 -4.56 -11.23
N PRO A 175 7.65 -4.52 -12.54
CA PRO A 175 8.17 -5.49 -13.49
C PRO A 175 9.68 -5.31 -13.63
N THR A 176 10.44 -6.38 -13.46
CA THR A 176 11.90 -6.37 -13.65
C THR A 176 12.35 -7.60 -14.43
N PHE A 177 13.51 -7.53 -15.08
CA PHE A 177 14.10 -8.73 -15.71
C PHE A 177 14.41 -9.82 -14.69
N ARG A 178 14.70 -9.45 -13.44
CA ARG A 178 14.96 -10.39 -12.35
C ARG A 178 13.70 -11.12 -11.90
N SER A 179 12.55 -10.43 -11.87
CA SER A 179 11.27 -11.06 -11.51
C SER A 179 10.77 -12.09 -12.52
N LEU A 180 11.28 -12.09 -13.77
CA LEU A 180 10.97 -13.13 -14.77
C LEU A 180 11.75 -14.44 -14.55
N ALA A 181 12.80 -14.42 -13.72
CA ALA A 181 13.62 -15.60 -13.43
C ALA A 181 13.07 -16.43 -12.25
N ASP A 182 12.15 -15.85 -11.47
CA ASP A 182 11.55 -16.44 -10.26
C ASP A 182 10.10 -16.94 -10.48
N GLU A 183 9.58 -16.90 -11.72
CA GLU A 183 8.32 -17.56 -12.16
C GLU A 183 8.57 -19.00 -12.65
#